data_AF-A0A922VRJ2-F1
#
_entry.id   AF-A0A922VRJ2-F1
#
_cell.length_a   1.000
_cell.length_b   1.000
_cell.length_c   1.000
_cell.angle_alpha   90.00
_cell.angle_beta   90.00
_cell.angle_gamma   90.00
#
_symmetry.space_group_name_H-M   'P 1'
#
loop_
_entity.id
_entity.type
_entity.pdbx_description
1 polymer ?
#
loop_
_entity_poly.entity_id
_entity_poly.type
_entity_poly.pdbx_seq_one_letter_code
_entity_poly.pdbx_strand_id
1 'polypeptide(L)'
;MREDQGWIRAFLDEAENERMHLMTFIHTAKPTLPERGLIMFGQAVFFNTCFFLYLFAPKTAHRVAGYLEEEAVVSYTLYLAEIDAGRVEDVAAPKIALEYRYLAPNARLRDVVIAVRADEAKHRDVNQKFADLLAASVSKRAIK
;
A
#
# COMPACT_ATOMS: atom_id res chain seq x y z
N MET A 1 -21.55 0.49 -22.59
CA MET A 1 -20.09 0.66 -22.48
C MET A 1 -19.82 2.08 -22.01
N ARG A 2 -18.93 2.28 -21.04
CA ARG A 2 -18.55 3.59 -20.46
C ARG A 2 -17.05 3.60 -20.24
N GLU A 3 -16.42 4.76 -20.41
CA GLU A 3 -15.00 4.97 -20.08
C GLU A 3 -14.76 4.87 -18.57
N ASP A 4 -13.65 4.27 -18.15
CA ASP A 4 -13.24 4.14 -16.74
C ASP A 4 -12.44 5.34 -16.24
N GLN A 5 -12.11 6.30 -17.12
CA GLN A 5 -11.38 7.53 -16.80
C GLN A 5 -9.97 7.30 -16.21
N GLY A 6 -9.37 6.13 -16.45
CA GLY A 6 -8.02 5.77 -16.01
C GLY A 6 -7.94 5.18 -14.60
N TRP A 7 -9.06 5.03 -13.89
CA TRP A 7 -9.09 4.50 -12.53
C TRP A 7 -8.65 3.04 -12.45
N ILE A 8 -8.98 2.22 -13.46
CA ILE A 8 -8.57 0.82 -13.47
C ILE A 8 -7.04 0.73 -13.48
N ARG A 9 -6.40 1.51 -14.36
CA ARG A 9 -4.93 1.51 -14.45
C ARG A 9 -4.30 2.01 -13.17
N ALA A 10 -4.81 3.10 -12.59
CA ALA A 10 -4.29 3.66 -11.35
C ALA A 10 -4.28 2.64 -10.19
N PHE A 11 -5.37 1.90 -9.99
CA PHE A 11 -5.44 0.90 -8.90
C PHE A 11 -4.65 -0.39 -9.20
N LEU A 12 -4.46 -0.75 -10.46
CA LEU A 12 -3.55 -1.84 -10.83
C LEU A 12 -2.08 -1.45 -10.57
N ASP A 13 -1.72 -0.20 -10.85
CA ASP A 13 -0.38 0.33 -10.57
C ASP A 13 -0.13 0.41 -9.04
N GLU A 14 -1.13 0.80 -8.25
CA GLU A 14 -1.09 0.75 -6.78
C GLU A 14 -0.89 -0.69 -6.27
N ALA A 15 -1.68 -1.65 -6.75
CA ALA A 15 -1.53 -3.05 -6.35
C ALA A 15 -0.15 -3.64 -6.73
N GLU A 16 0.42 -3.23 -7.87
CA GLU A 16 1.79 -3.59 -8.22
C GLU A 16 2.82 -2.94 -7.29
N ASN A 17 2.59 -1.69 -6.87
CA ASN A 17 3.45 -0.98 -5.93
C ASN A 17 3.52 -1.68 -4.56
N GLU A 18 2.36 -2.00 -4.00
CA GLU A 18 2.22 -2.76 -2.74
C GLU A 18 2.91 -4.13 -2.82
N ARG A 19 2.75 -4.83 -3.96
CA ARG A 19 3.45 -6.10 -4.20
C ARG A 19 4.97 -5.91 -4.15
N MET A 20 5.49 -4.81 -4.68
CA MET A 20 6.92 -4.53 -4.67
C MET A 20 7.45 -4.17 -3.28
N HIS A 21 6.65 -3.52 -2.43
CA HIS A 21 6.97 -3.35 -1.02
C HIS A 21 7.10 -4.71 -0.32
N LEU A 22 6.10 -5.58 -0.47
CA LEU A 22 6.11 -6.93 0.09
C LEU A 22 7.36 -7.71 -0.33
N MET A 23 7.69 -7.70 -1.62
CA MET A 23 8.86 -8.42 -2.12
C MET A 23 10.15 -7.86 -1.53
N THR A 24 10.26 -6.54 -1.38
CA THR A 24 11.40 -5.88 -0.73
C THR A 24 11.61 -6.38 0.70
N PHE A 25 10.53 -6.47 1.50
CA PHE A 25 10.61 -6.94 2.88
C PHE A 25 10.80 -8.44 3.00
N ILE A 26 10.21 -9.27 2.13
CA ILE A 26 10.45 -10.73 2.11
C ILE A 26 11.92 -11.05 1.84
N HIS A 27 12.57 -10.32 0.93
CA HIS A 27 13.99 -10.51 0.65
C HIS A 27 14.89 -10.15 1.85
N THR A 28 14.41 -9.27 2.73
CA THR A 28 15.09 -8.85 3.95
C THR A 28 14.82 -9.83 5.10
N ALA A 29 13.55 -10.17 5.36
CA ALA A 29 13.11 -10.93 6.52
C ALA A 29 13.17 -12.46 6.35
N LYS A 30 13.04 -12.99 5.12
CA LYS A 30 13.06 -14.43 4.78
C LYS A 30 12.13 -15.30 5.67
N PRO A 31 10.80 -15.23 5.47
CA PRO A 31 9.83 -15.89 6.33
C PRO A 31 9.90 -17.42 6.29
N THR A 32 9.68 -18.03 7.45
CA THR A 32 9.61 -19.47 7.71
C THR A 32 8.31 -20.10 7.19
N LEU A 33 8.22 -21.44 7.17
CA LEU A 33 7.02 -22.15 6.71
C LEU A 33 5.76 -21.80 7.53
N PRO A 34 5.78 -21.74 8.87
CA PRO A 34 4.61 -21.32 9.66
C PRO A 34 4.18 -19.88 9.35
N GLU A 35 5.12 -18.95 9.24
CA GLU A 35 4.84 -17.55 8.90
C GLU A 35 4.23 -17.42 7.51
N ARG A 36 4.70 -18.19 6.54
CA ARG A 36 4.09 -18.27 5.21
C ARG A 36 2.68 -18.83 5.26
N GLY A 37 2.43 -19.84 6.09
CA GLY A 37 1.08 -20.35 6.35
C GLY A 37 0.15 -19.28 6.90
N LEU A 38 0.64 -18.48 7.85
CA LEU A 38 -0.09 -17.34 8.43
C LEU A 38 -0.41 -16.27 7.37
N ILE A 39 0.56 -15.91 6.53
CA ILE A 39 0.37 -14.96 5.42
C ILE A 39 -0.70 -15.45 4.46
N MET A 40 -0.66 -16.73 4.05
CA MET A 40 -1.67 -17.32 3.15
C MET A 40 -3.07 -17.29 3.75
N PHE A 41 -3.20 -17.59 5.05
CA PHE A 41 -4.47 -17.52 5.76
C PHE A 41 -4.99 -16.07 5.83
N GLY A 42 -4.13 -15.13 6.24
CA GLY A 42 -4.46 -13.71 6.28
C GLY A 42 -4.91 -13.18 4.91
N GLN A 43 -4.20 -13.54 3.84
CA GLN A 43 -4.56 -13.17 2.47
C GLN A 43 -5.93 -13.73 2.07
N ALA A 44 -6.25 -14.99 2.41
CA ALA A 44 -7.55 -15.57 2.10
C ALA A 44 -8.69 -14.81 2.78
N VAL A 45 -8.54 -14.46 4.06
CA VAL A 45 -9.55 -13.70 4.81
C VAL A 45 -9.66 -12.27 4.27
N PHE A 46 -8.52 -11.59 4.09
CA PHE A 46 -8.48 -10.19 3.66
C PHE A 46 -9.02 -10.00 2.24
N PHE A 47 -8.65 -10.89 1.30
CA PHE A 47 -9.14 -10.86 -0.08
C PHE A 47 -10.67 -11.00 -0.13
N ASN A 48 -11.24 -12.00 0.55
CA ASN A 48 -12.68 -12.20 0.53
C ASN A 48 -13.43 -11.03 1.18
N THR A 49 -12.91 -10.51 2.29
CA THR A 49 -13.49 -9.34 2.97
C THR A 49 -13.49 -8.12 2.06
N CYS A 50 -12.35 -7.81 1.42
CA CYS A 50 -12.23 -6.70 0.48
C CYS A 50 -13.13 -6.91 -0.74
N PHE A 51 -13.16 -8.12 -1.32
CA PHE A 51 -14.01 -8.43 -2.47
C PHE A 51 -15.48 -8.11 -2.20
N PHE A 52 -16.04 -8.61 -1.09
CA PHE A 52 -17.43 -8.33 -0.75
C PHE A 52 -17.65 -6.86 -0.38
N LEU A 53 -16.70 -6.21 0.30
CA LEU A 53 -16.80 -4.79 0.62
C LEU A 53 -16.81 -3.92 -0.64
N TYR A 54 -15.96 -4.21 -1.62
CA TYR A 54 -15.94 -3.53 -2.91
C TYR A 54 -17.19 -3.81 -3.75
N LEU A 55 -17.72 -5.02 -3.68
CA LEU A 55 -18.94 -5.40 -4.40
C LEU A 55 -20.17 -4.64 -3.88
N PHE A 56 -20.32 -4.49 -2.56
CA PHE A 56 -21.52 -3.90 -1.96
C PHE A 56 -21.38 -2.43 -1.58
N ALA A 57 -20.17 -1.99 -1.20
CA ALA A 57 -19.93 -0.65 -0.65
C ALA A 57 -18.56 -0.09 -1.09
N PRO A 58 -18.35 0.15 -2.40
CA PRO A 58 -17.05 0.58 -2.94
C PRO A 58 -16.53 1.90 -2.34
N LYS A 59 -17.42 2.84 -2.02
CA LYS A 59 -17.05 4.08 -1.29
C LYS A 59 -16.40 3.75 0.05
N THR A 60 -17.01 2.85 0.81
CA THR A 60 -16.50 2.44 2.12
C THR A 60 -15.19 1.68 1.96
N ALA A 61 -15.08 0.80 0.95
CA ALA A 61 -13.85 0.10 0.64
C ALA A 61 -12.66 1.05 0.42
N HIS A 62 -12.84 2.08 -0.42
CA HIS A 62 -11.79 3.08 -0.64
C HIS A 62 -11.49 3.95 0.59
N ARG A 63 -12.48 4.24 1.45
CA ARG A 63 -12.20 4.91 2.74
C ARG A 63 -11.39 4.03 3.68
N VAL A 64 -11.73 2.74 3.77
CA VAL A 64 -10.96 1.79 4.57
C VAL A 64 -9.53 1.69 4.05
N ALA A 65 -9.33 1.54 2.73
CA ALA A 65 -8.00 1.56 2.13
C ALA A 65 -7.24 2.85 2.50
N GLY A 66 -7.86 4.02 2.29
CA GLY A 66 -7.25 5.31 2.67
C GLY A 66 -6.82 5.40 4.14
N TYR A 67 -7.60 4.86 5.07
CA TYR A 67 -7.21 4.81 6.49
C TYR A 67 -6.11 3.80 6.79
N LEU A 68 -6.06 2.66 6.08
CA LEU A 68 -4.94 1.74 6.19
C LEU A 68 -3.64 2.42 5.74
N GLU A 69 -3.70 3.21 4.67
CA GLU A 69 -2.54 3.98 4.20
C GLU A 69 -2.13 5.10 5.16
N GLU A 70 -3.09 5.73 5.85
CA GLU A 70 -2.79 6.68 6.93
C GLU A 70 -1.97 6.03 8.05
N GLU A 71 -2.41 4.85 8.50
CA GLU A 71 -1.69 4.07 9.50
C GLU A 71 -0.34 3.55 8.96
N ALA A 72 -0.24 3.24 7.67
CA ALA A 72 1.03 2.86 7.04
C ALA A 72 2.03 4.03 7.06
N VAL A 73 1.62 5.25 6.71
CA VAL A 73 2.47 6.45 6.79
C VAL A 73 2.98 6.69 8.22
N VAL A 74 2.10 6.53 9.22
CA VAL A 74 2.48 6.61 10.63
C VAL A 74 3.48 5.52 10.99
N SER A 75 3.20 4.28 10.62
CA SER A 75 4.04 3.12 10.92
C SER A 75 5.45 3.25 10.32
N TYR A 76 5.58 3.67 9.06
CA TYR A 76 6.89 3.90 8.45
C TYR A 76 7.61 5.12 9.02
N THR A 77 6.89 6.12 9.50
CA THR A 77 7.51 7.24 10.22
C THR A 77 8.10 6.79 11.55
N LEU A 78 7.38 5.96 12.30
CA LEU A 78 7.89 5.34 13.52
C LEU A 78 9.08 4.43 13.21
N TYR A 79 9.00 3.63 12.15
CA TYR A 79 10.10 2.75 11.75
C TYR A 79 11.37 3.52 11.38
N LEU A 80 11.26 4.65 10.69
CA LEU A 80 12.39 5.55 10.44
C LEU A 80 13.00 6.08 11.73
N ALA A 81 12.18 6.43 12.73
CA ALA A 81 12.68 6.89 14.02
C ALA A 81 13.44 5.78 14.78
N GLU A 82 13.02 4.51 14.65
CA GLU A 82 13.75 3.37 15.20
C GLU A 82 15.12 3.16 14.53
N ILE A 83 15.19 3.34 13.21
CA ILE A 83 16.45 3.29 12.45
C ILE A 83 17.37 4.45 12.86
N ASP A 84 16.84 5.68 12.91
CA ASP A 84 17.61 6.89 13.26
C ASP A 84 18.11 6.85 14.71
N ALA A 85 17.41 6.16 15.60
CA ALA A 85 17.83 5.91 16.97
C ALA A 85 18.80 4.71 17.12
N GLY A 86 19.11 4.00 16.04
CA GLY A 86 19.99 2.83 16.03
C GLY A 86 19.41 1.57 16.68
N ARG A 87 18.10 1.53 16.95
CA ARG A 87 17.41 0.34 17.49
C ARG A 87 17.13 -0.71 16.40
N VAL A 88 17.02 -0.25 15.16
CA VAL A 88 16.95 -1.09 13.96
C VAL A 88 18.21 -0.86 13.15
N GLU A 89 18.86 -1.95 12.74
CA GLU A 89 20.05 -1.88 11.89
C GLU A 89 19.68 -1.38 10.49
N ASP A 90 20.33 -0.31 10.04
CA ASP A 90 20.14 0.25 8.71
C ASP A 90 20.89 -0.59 7.66
N VAL A 91 20.42 -1.79 7.33
CA VAL A 91 21.13 -2.70 6.39
C VAL A 91 21.17 -2.15 4.95
N ALA A 92 22.03 -2.72 4.10
CA ALA A 92 22.06 -2.38 2.67
C ALA A 92 20.70 -2.70 2.02
N ALA A 93 20.21 -1.80 1.16
CA ALA A 93 18.92 -2.00 0.50
C ALA A 93 18.93 -3.26 -0.39
N PRO A 94 17.86 -4.07 -0.40
CA PRO A 94 17.74 -5.19 -1.31
C PRO A 94 17.83 -4.75 -2.77
N LYS A 95 18.49 -5.55 -3.63
CA LYS A 95 18.63 -5.24 -5.06
C LYS A 95 17.31 -4.92 -5.76
N ILE A 96 16.25 -5.66 -5.41
CA ILE A 96 14.91 -5.44 -5.96
C ILE A 96 14.39 -4.03 -5.67
N ALA A 97 14.67 -3.46 -4.49
CA ALA A 97 14.27 -2.10 -4.14
C ALA A 97 15.10 -1.07 -4.91
N LEU A 98 16.41 -1.30 -5.05
CA LEU A 98 17.29 -0.43 -5.84
C LEU A 98 16.83 -0.34 -7.29
N GLU A 99 16.52 -1.48 -7.91
CA GLU A 99 16.09 -1.58 -9.30
C GLU A 99 14.70 -0.98 -9.52
N TYR A 100 13.75 -1.27 -8.64
CA TYR A 100 12.38 -0.78 -8.76
C TYR A 100 12.28 0.74 -8.54
N ARG A 101 13.02 1.27 -7.57
CA ARG A 101 12.98 2.68 -7.19
C ARG A 101 14.07 3.55 -7.81
N TYR A 102 14.96 2.94 -8.60
CA TYR A 102 16.14 3.61 -9.15
C TYR A 102 16.96 4.33 -8.06
N LEU A 103 17.09 3.71 -6.88
CA LEU A 103 17.87 4.27 -5.78
C LEU A 103 19.37 4.20 -6.07
N ALA A 104 20.14 5.03 -5.36
CA ALA A 104 21.60 5.00 -5.46
C ALA A 104 22.16 3.61 -5.10
N PRO A 105 23.27 3.14 -5.71
CA PRO A 105 23.82 1.80 -5.44
C PRO A 105 24.22 1.53 -4.00
N ASN A 106 24.45 2.60 -3.21
CA ASN A 106 24.80 2.56 -1.79
C ASN A 106 23.61 2.87 -0.87
N ALA A 107 22.38 2.91 -1.40
CA ALA A 107 21.19 3.17 -0.60
C ALA A 107 20.99 2.09 0.47
N ARG A 108 20.46 2.52 1.61
CA ARG A 108 20.24 1.65 2.77
C ARG A 108 18.74 1.48 3.05
N LEU A 109 18.43 0.64 4.03
CA LEU A 109 17.06 0.36 4.46
C LEU A 109 16.29 1.65 4.75
N ARG A 110 16.93 2.63 5.38
CA ARG A 110 16.35 3.95 5.63
C ARG A 110 15.82 4.63 4.36
N ASP A 111 16.60 4.62 3.27
CA ASP A 111 16.22 5.25 2.00
C ASP A 111 15.01 4.55 1.37
N VAL A 112 14.98 3.22 1.47
CA VAL A 112 13.85 2.40 1.04
C VAL A 112 12.59 2.77 1.82
N VAL A 113 12.67 2.86 3.15
CA VAL A 113 11.51 3.18 4.00
C VAL A 113 10.98 4.60 3.70
N ILE A 114 11.85 5.56 3.41
CA ILE A 114 11.43 6.90 2.96
C ILE A 114 10.63 6.82 1.67
N ALA A 115 11.11 6.05 0.69
CA ALA A 115 10.44 5.90 -0.59
C ALA A 115 9.09 5.19 -0.45
N VAL A 116 9.03 4.10 0.31
CA VAL A 116 7.80 3.36 0.60
C VAL A 116 6.77 4.26 1.29
N ARG A 117 7.17 4.99 2.34
CA ARG A 117 6.26 5.93 3.03
C ARG A 117 5.67 6.99 2.10
N ALA A 118 6.43 7.44 1.10
CA ALA A 118 5.94 8.41 0.12
C ALA A 118 4.88 7.80 -0.81
N ASP A 119 4.97 6.50 -1.09
CA ASP A 119 3.95 5.78 -1.83
C ASP A 119 2.65 5.67 -1.03
N GLU A 120 2.74 5.29 0.23
CA GLU A 120 1.54 5.14 1.08
C GLU A 120 0.80 6.47 1.22
N ALA A 121 1.55 7.57 1.33
CA ALA A 121 0.95 8.90 1.34
C ALA A 121 0.20 9.21 0.03
N LYS A 122 0.72 8.76 -1.12
CA LYS A 122 0.05 8.89 -2.41
C LYS A 122 -1.18 7.96 -2.49
N HIS A 123 -1.06 6.70 -2.08
CA HIS A 123 -2.15 5.73 -2.08
C HIS A 123 -3.31 6.21 -1.19
N ARG A 124 -2.99 6.76 0.00
CA ARG A 124 -3.94 7.45 0.87
C ARG A 124 -4.72 8.50 0.12
N ASP A 125 -4.03 9.48 -0.46
CA ASP A 125 -4.66 10.64 -1.09
C ASP A 125 -5.52 10.22 -2.29
N VAL A 126 -5.06 9.24 -3.08
CA VAL A 126 -5.80 8.67 -4.22
C VAL A 126 -7.08 7.97 -3.75
N ASN A 127 -7.00 7.11 -2.74
CA ASN A 127 -8.14 6.37 -2.21
C ASN A 127 -9.17 7.29 -1.55
N GLN A 128 -8.72 8.26 -0.73
CA GLN A 128 -9.61 9.25 -0.11
C GLN A 128 -10.34 10.08 -1.17
N LYS A 129 -9.61 10.56 -2.19
CA LYS A 129 -10.19 11.33 -3.31
C LYS A 129 -11.21 10.52 -4.10
N PHE A 130 -10.91 9.26 -4.41
CA PHE A 130 -11.84 8.43 -5.19
C PHE A 130 -13.11 8.10 -4.39
N ALA A 131 -12.99 7.87 -3.08
CA ALA A 131 -14.15 7.74 -2.21
C ALA A 131 -15.05 8.99 -2.24
N ASP A 132 -14.47 10.19 -2.28
CA ASP A 132 -15.24 11.45 -2.39
C ASP A 132 -15.95 11.59 -3.73
N LEU A 133 -15.29 11.20 -4.83
CA LEU A 133 -15.91 11.19 -6.16
C LEU A 133 -17.10 10.23 -6.20
N LEU A 134 -16.97 9.04 -5.60
CA LEU A 134 -18.08 8.09 -5.46
C LEU A 134 -19.24 8.70 -4.65
N ALA A 135 -18.96 9.35 -3.53
CA ALA A 135 -19.97 10.01 -2.71
C ALA A 135 -20.72 11.12 -3.48
N ALA A 136 -19.99 11.97 -4.19
CA ALA A 136 -20.55 13.04 -5.00
C ALA A 136 -21.40 12.50 -6.17
N SER A 137 -20.99 11.38 -6.78
CA SER A 137 -21.75 10.74 -7.85
C SER A 137 -23.11 10.20 -7.39
N VAL A 138 -23.17 9.66 -6.16
CA VAL A 138 -24.42 9.17 -5.54
C VAL A 138 -25.35 10.35 -5.24
N SER A 139 -24.82 11.44 -4.67
CA SER A 139 -25.60 12.65 -4.39
C SER A 139 -26.23 13.24 -5.67
N LYS A 140 -25.46 13.32 -6.77
CA LYS A 140 -25.98 13.78 -8.08
C LYS A 140 -27.09 12.89 -8.65
N ARG A 141 -27.08 11.58 -8.37
CA ARG A 141 -28.16 10.67 -8.79
C ARG A 141 -29.41 10.80 -7.92
N ALA A 142 -29.27 11.14 -6.65
CA ALA A 142 -30.40 11.27 -5.73
C ALA A 142 -31.21 12.56 -5.94
N ILE A 143 -30.63 13.58 -6.57
CA ILE A 143 -31.26 14.89 -6.85
C ILE A 143 -31.92 14.92 -8.25
N LYS A 144 -31.73 13.89 -9.06
CA LYS A 144 -32.31 13.75 -10.41
C LYS A 144 -33.54 12.86 -10.38
#